data_AF-A0A645GI72-F1
#
_entry.id   AF-A0A645GI72-F1
#
_cell.length_a   1.000
_cell.length_b   1.000
_cell.length_c   1.000
_cell.angle_alpha   90.00
_cell.angle_beta   90.00
_cell.angle_gamma   90.00
#
_symmetry.space_group_name_H-M   'P 1'
#
loop_
_entity.id
_entity.type
_entity.pdbx_description
1 polymer ?
#
loop_
_entity_poly.entity_id
_entity_poly.type
_entity_poly.pdbx_seq_one_letter_code
_entity_poly.pdbx_strand_id
1 'polypeptide(L)'
;MMIVISLVRVNNMKKPIWDGRVVNKTEKRKTKTENYGDDEHLVHYMEYTVYLQGADGSKKKIRIQNNREWYDYLNIGDYVRYHPSFSTYEKYDKSHDSYIFCNICGKKNDIRENYCCFCKSLLFK
;
A
#
# COMPACT_ATOMS: atom_id res chain seq x y z
N MET A 1 -5.61 8.38 -23.48
CA MET A 1 -5.52 7.54 -22.27
C MET A 1 -6.94 7.24 -21.80
N MET A 2 -7.47 6.04 -22.06
CA MET A 2 -8.81 5.65 -21.63
C MET A 2 -8.75 5.13 -20.18
N ILE A 3 -9.33 5.88 -19.23
CA ILE A 3 -9.40 5.45 -17.83
C ILE A 3 -10.58 4.50 -17.70
N VAL A 4 -10.31 3.19 -17.69
CA VAL A 4 -11.31 2.20 -17.27
C VAL A 4 -11.44 2.29 -15.75
N ILE A 5 -12.49 2.97 -15.28
CA ILE A 5 -12.80 3.07 -13.86
C ILE A 5 -13.62 1.84 -13.48
N SER A 6 -13.03 0.93 -12.71
CA SER A 6 -13.76 -0.20 -12.12
C SER A 6 -14.88 0.29 -11.20
N LEU A 7 -16.03 -0.39 -11.19
CA LEU A 7 -17.14 -0.14 -10.25
C LEU A 7 -16.68 -0.15 -8.77
N VAL A 8 -15.66 -0.96 -8.46
CA VAL A 8 -15.03 -0.98 -7.13
C VAL A 8 -14.40 0.36 -6.79
N ARG A 9 -13.74 1.02 -7.76
CA ARG A 9 -13.16 2.36 -7.56
C ARG A 9 -14.24 3.40 -7.33
N VAL A 10 -15.33 3.37 -8.10
CA VAL A 10 -16.47 4.29 -7.92
C VAL A 10 -17.06 4.17 -6.52
N ASN A 11 -17.26 2.94 -6.02
CA ASN A 11 -17.77 2.75 -4.67
C ASN A 11 -16.78 3.22 -3.59
N ASN A 12 -15.48 3.00 -3.79
CA ASN A 12 -14.47 3.44 -2.85
C ASN A 12 -14.35 4.96 -2.76
N MET A 13 -14.61 5.71 -3.83
CA MET A 13 -14.59 7.18 -3.81
C MET A 13 -15.63 7.81 -2.87
N LYS A 14 -16.69 7.06 -2.52
CA LYS A 14 -17.72 7.51 -1.56
C LYS A 14 -17.31 7.32 -0.10
N LYS A 15 -16.24 6.56 0.16
CA LYS A 15 -15.80 6.28 1.53
C LYS A 15 -15.01 7.49 2.06
N PRO A 16 -15.14 7.80 3.35
CA PRO A 16 -14.35 8.85 3.97
C PRO A 16 -12.86 8.50 3.94
N ILE A 17 -12.02 9.53 3.89
CA ILE A 17 -10.60 9.42 4.20
C ILE A 17 -10.47 8.84 5.61
N TRP A 18 -9.43 8.03 5.81
CA TRP A 18 -9.15 7.45 7.11
C TRP A 18 -7.71 7.72 7.48
N ASP A 19 -7.48 8.13 8.72
CA ASP A 19 -6.15 8.40 9.26
C ASP A 19 -5.86 7.44 10.42
N GLY A 20 -4.60 7.07 10.57
CA GLY A 20 -4.17 6.23 11.68
C GLY A 20 -2.67 6.14 11.81
N ARG A 21 -2.24 5.30 12.74
CA ARG A 21 -0.83 5.09 13.09
C ARG A 21 -0.43 3.64 12.90
N VAL A 22 0.80 3.40 12.45
CA VAL A 22 1.38 2.05 12.44
C VAL A 22 1.65 1.62 13.87
N VAL A 23 1.01 0.55 14.31
CA VAL A 23 1.11 0.05 15.69
C VAL A 23 1.85 -1.28 15.81
N ASN A 24 1.91 -2.06 14.73
CA ASN A 24 2.62 -3.33 14.73
C ASN A 24 2.98 -3.77 13.31
N LYS A 25 3.94 -4.67 13.19
CA LYS A 25 4.41 -5.26 11.94
C LYS A 25 4.73 -6.74 12.15
N THR A 26 4.37 -7.60 11.21
CA THR A 26 4.68 -9.04 11.27
C THR A 26 5.12 -9.58 9.92
N GLU A 27 5.95 -10.61 9.96
CA GLU A 27 6.47 -11.35 8.81
C GLU A 27 6.16 -12.84 9.00
N LYS A 28 5.59 -13.49 7.98
CA LYS A 28 5.27 -14.93 8.02
C LYS A 28 5.53 -15.59 6.68
N ARG A 29 6.18 -16.75 6.69
CA ARG A 29 6.21 -17.64 5.52
C ARG A 29 4.85 -18.34 5.39
N LYS A 30 4.28 -18.33 4.20
CA LYS A 30 2.99 -18.92 3.86
C LYS A 30 3.08 -19.76 2.60
N THR A 31 2.06 -20.58 2.42
CA THR A 31 1.83 -21.36 1.20
C THR A 31 0.42 -21.06 0.71
N LYS A 32 0.24 -20.96 -0.61
CA LYS A 32 -1.07 -20.91 -1.27
C LYS A 32 -1.09 -21.87 -2.45
N THR A 33 -2.26 -22.34 -2.82
CA THR A 33 -2.46 -23.05 -4.09
C THR A 33 -2.74 -22.00 -5.17
N GLU A 34 -2.05 -22.11 -6.29
CA GLU A 34 -2.33 -21.35 -7.51
C GLU A 34 -2.64 -22.31 -8.64
N ASN A 35 -3.64 -21.97 -9.45
CA ASN A 35 -4.04 -22.78 -10.60
C ASN A 35 -3.33 -22.27 -11.83
N TYR A 36 -2.69 -23.17 -12.58
CA TYR A 36 -2.03 -22.87 -13.84
C TYR A 36 -2.62 -23.77 -14.93
N GLY A 37 -3.69 -23.30 -15.57
CA GLY A 37 -4.53 -24.18 -16.39
C GLY A 37 -5.33 -25.14 -15.52
N ASP A 38 -5.24 -26.43 -15.82
CA ASP A 38 -5.90 -27.51 -15.06
C ASP A 38 -5.05 -28.03 -13.88
N ASP A 39 -3.80 -27.57 -13.75
CA ASP A 39 -2.87 -28.01 -12.71
C ASP A 39 -2.90 -27.09 -11.48
N GLU A 40 -2.87 -27.71 -10.29
CA GLU A 40 -2.71 -27.02 -9.01
C GLU A 40 -1.26 -27.04 -8.54
N HIS A 41 -0.70 -25.87 -8.24
CA HIS A 41 0.67 -25.71 -7.74
C HIS A 41 0.68 -25.08 -6.34
N LEU A 42 1.48 -25.66 -5.44
CA LEU A 42 1.76 -25.06 -4.14
C LEU A 42 2.86 -24.00 -4.29
N VAL A 43 2.52 -22.75 -3.98
CA VAL A 43 3.43 -21.60 -4.05
C VAL A 43 3.74 -21.11 -2.64
N HIS A 44 5.03 -21.08 -2.30
CA HIS A 44 5.51 -20.48 -1.05
C HIS A 44 5.79 -18.99 -1.23
N TYR A 45 5.40 -18.18 -0.25
CA TYR A 45 5.63 -16.74 -0.27
C TYR A 45 5.84 -16.18 1.14
N MET A 46 6.50 -15.03 1.23
CA MET A 46 6.57 -14.24 2.44
C MET A 46 5.40 -13.26 2.47
N GLU A 47 4.58 -13.33 3.52
CA GLU A 47 3.57 -12.33 3.83
C GLU A 47 4.08 -11.38 4.89
N TYR A 48 4.17 -10.11 4.51
CA TYR A 48 4.41 -9.00 5.41
C TYR A 48 3.09 -8.33 5.74
N THR A 49 2.81 -8.09 7.02
CA THR A 49 1.60 -7.40 7.46
C THR A 49 1.97 -6.19 8.31
N VAL A 50 1.43 -5.02 7.95
CA VAL A 50 1.50 -3.79 8.75
C VAL A 50 0.13 -3.56 9.38
N TYR A 51 0.08 -3.38 10.69
CA TYR A 51 -1.15 -3.13 11.46
C TYR A 51 -1.25 -1.65 11.79
N LEU A 52 -2.44 -1.09 11.54
CA LEU A 52 -2.72 0.33 11.72
C LEU A 52 -3.88 0.50 12.70
N GLN A 53 -3.83 1.57 13.50
CA GLN A 53 -4.88 1.95 14.43
C GLN A 53 -5.28 3.42 14.23
N GLY A 54 -6.57 3.67 14.08
CA GLY A 54 -7.15 5.01 14.03
C GLY A 54 -7.34 5.58 15.43
N ALA A 55 -7.48 6.91 15.53
CA ALA A 55 -7.73 7.60 16.79
C ALA A 55 -9.07 7.17 17.45
N ASP A 56 -10.05 6.78 16.65
CA ASP A 56 -11.33 6.21 17.06
C ASP A 56 -11.24 4.72 17.51
N GLY A 57 -10.04 4.15 17.55
CA GLY A 57 -9.79 2.75 17.88
C GLY A 57 -10.01 1.77 16.71
N SER A 58 -10.41 2.25 15.53
CA SER A 58 -10.57 1.43 14.34
C SER A 58 -9.24 0.77 13.93
N LYS A 59 -9.31 -0.46 13.42
CA LYS A 59 -8.12 -1.24 13.05
C LYS A 59 -8.11 -1.53 11.56
N LYS A 60 -6.97 -1.31 10.90
CA LYS A 60 -6.71 -1.70 9.51
C LYS A 60 -5.42 -2.52 9.41
N LYS A 61 -5.26 -3.25 8.32
CA LYS A 61 -4.03 -3.97 8.01
C LYS A 61 -3.68 -3.85 6.54
N ILE A 62 -2.39 -3.73 6.25
CA ILE A 62 -1.81 -3.80 4.91
C ILE A 62 -1.13 -5.16 4.80
N ARG A 63 -1.50 -5.95 3.80
CA ARG A 63 -0.83 -7.23 3.51
C ARG A 63 -0.04 -7.10 2.23
N ILE A 64 1.22 -7.50 2.28
CA ILE A 64 2.18 -7.36 1.19
C ILE A 64 2.81 -8.74 0.98
N GLN A 65 2.76 -9.26 -0.25
CA GLN A 65 3.37 -10.55 -0.60
C GLN A 65 4.70 -10.30 -1.31
N ASN A 66 5.77 -10.97 -0.85
CA ASN A 66 7.09 -10.98 -1.48
C ASN A 66 7.70 -9.59 -1.77
N ASN A 67 7.29 -8.55 -1.04
CA ASN A 67 7.81 -7.20 -1.22
C ASN A 67 8.20 -6.60 0.13
N ARG A 68 9.45 -6.87 0.54
CA ARG A 68 10.02 -6.38 1.79
C ARG A 68 10.21 -4.87 1.78
N GLU A 69 10.57 -4.29 0.65
CA GLU A 69 10.84 -2.85 0.54
C GLU A 69 9.61 -1.99 0.87
N TRP A 70 8.42 -2.39 0.40
CA TRP A 70 7.16 -1.75 0.78
C TRP A 70 6.83 -1.92 2.27
N TYR A 71 7.19 -3.07 2.85
CA TYR A 71 7.00 -3.32 4.27
C TYR A 71 7.92 -2.44 5.11
N ASP A 72 9.19 -2.30 4.72
CA ASP A 72 10.19 -1.51 5.44
C ASP A 72 9.95 0.00 5.31
N TYR A 73 9.25 0.45 4.27
CA TYR A 73 8.89 1.86 4.07
C TYR A 73 8.00 2.46 5.17
N LEU A 74 7.17 1.64 5.84
CA LEU A 74 6.36 2.09 6.97
C LEU A 74 6.95 1.60 8.29
N ASN A 75 7.33 2.51 9.17
CA ASN A 75 7.86 2.25 10.50
C ASN A 75 6.75 2.25 11.56
N ILE A 76 6.95 1.48 12.63
CA ILE A 76 6.08 1.57 13.81
C ILE A 76 6.14 3.01 14.33
N GLY A 77 4.97 3.60 14.53
CA GLY A 77 4.83 4.97 14.96
C GLY A 77 4.49 5.95 13.85
N ASP A 78 4.67 5.59 12.58
CA ASP A 78 4.32 6.46 11.44
C ASP A 78 2.83 6.75 11.41
N TYR A 79 2.50 8.02 11.16
CA TYR A 79 1.14 8.43 10.83
C TYR A 79 0.91 8.22 9.34
N VAL A 80 -0.26 7.67 9.00
CA VAL A 80 -0.65 7.37 7.62
C VAL A 80 -2.08 7.83 7.33
N ARG A 81 -2.30 8.29 6.11
CA ARG A 81 -3.60 8.58 5.51
C ARG A 81 -3.95 7.51 4.49
N TYR A 82 -5.10 6.89 4.64
CA TYR A 82 -5.69 6.01 3.65
C TYR A 82 -6.53 6.82 2.67
N HIS A 83 -6.23 6.67 1.38
CA HIS A 83 -6.95 7.27 0.27
C HIS A 83 -7.87 6.22 -0.37
N PRO A 84 -9.19 6.22 -0.09
CA PRO A 84 -10.08 5.18 -0.57
C PRO A 84 -10.13 5.06 -2.10
N SER A 85 -10.12 6.20 -2.80
CA SER A 85 -10.16 6.29 -4.27
C SER A 85 -9.05 5.47 -4.96
N PHE A 86 -7.87 5.39 -4.32
CA PHE A 86 -6.73 4.63 -4.82
C PHE A 86 -6.50 3.32 -4.04
N SER A 87 -7.16 3.17 -2.89
CA SER A 87 -6.95 2.07 -1.94
C SER A 87 -5.49 1.97 -1.50
N THR A 88 -4.85 3.12 -1.31
CA THR A 88 -3.44 3.24 -0.92
C THR A 88 -3.26 4.02 0.37
N TYR A 89 -2.11 3.85 0.99
CA TYR A 89 -1.71 4.58 2.18
C TYR A 89 -0.61 5.58 1.83
N GLU A 90 -0.73 6.78 2.37
CA GLU A 90 0.26 7.85 2.31
C GLU A 90 0.83 8.06 3.71
N LYS A 91 2.15 8.14 3.84
CA LYS A 91 2.83 8.49 5.10
C LYS A 91 2.78 10.01 5.31
N TYR A 92 2.52 10.50 6.51
CA TYR A 92 2.46 11.95 6.76
C TYR A 92 3.83 12.61 6.72
N ASP A 93 4.76 12.16 7.57
CA ASP A 93 6.13 12.68 7.60
C ASP A 93 7.03 11.85 6.70
N LYS A 94 7.54 12.47 5.64
CA LYS A 94 8.46 11.84 4.68
C LYS A 94 9.83 12.53 4.69
N SER A 95 10.10 13.39 5.66
CA SER A 95 11.30 14.25 5.72
C SER A 95 12.61 13.46 5.81
N HIS A 96 12.54 12.23 6.31
CA HIS A 96 13.67 11.31 6.45
C HIS A 96 13.71 10.20 5.38
N ASP A 97 12.77 10.21 4.43
CA ASP A 97 12.71 9.19 3.39
C ASP A 97 13.56 9.58 2.17
N SER A 98 14.35 8.64 1.64
CA SER A 98 15.13 8.85 0.41
C SER A 98 14.35 8.50 -0.87
N TYR A 99 13.18 7.89 -0.72
CA TYR A 99 12.32 7.48 -1.82
C TYR A 99 10.85 7.53 -1.40
N ILE A 100 9.96 7.54 -2.38
CA ILE A 100 8.51 7.51 -2.18
C ILE A 100 7.85 6.54 -3.16
N PHE A 101 6.86 5.80 -2.68
CA PHE A 101 6.02 5.01 -3.57
C PHE A 101 4.85 5.82 -4.12
N CYS A 102 4.60 5.73 -5.41
CA CYS A 102 3.48 6.39 -6.04
C CYS A 102 2.14 5.79 -5.56
N ASN A 103 1.27 6.62 -4.97
CA ASN A 103 -0.08 6.24 -4.54
C ASN A 103 -1.01 5.78 -5.69
N ILE A 104 -0.63 6.00 -6.95
CA ILE A 104 -1.45 5.62 -8.11
C ILE A 104 -1.04 4.25 -8.68
N CYS A 105 0.26 4.01 -8.85
CA CYS A 105 0.77 2.81 -9.52
C CYS A 105 1.72 1.95 -8.67
N GLY A 106 2.05 2.39 -7.46
CA GLY A 106 2.94 1.66 -6.54
C GLY A 106 4.43 1.66 -6.91
N LYS A 107 4.83 2.35 -7.99
CA LYS A 107 6.23 2.46 -8.41
C LYS A 107 7.04 3.26 -7.38
N LYS A 108 8.25 2.79 -7.04
CA LYS A 108 9.25 3.54 -6.26
C LYS A 108 9.81 4.70 -7.08
N ASN A 109 9.91 5.87 -6.47
CA ASN A 109 10.44 7.10 -7.06
C ASN A 109 11.43 7.74 -6.08
N ASP A 110 12.34 8.56 -6.61
CA ASP A 110 13.17 9.44 -5.79
C ASP A 110 12.27 10.49 -5.12
N ILE A 111 12.50 10.77 -3.82
CA ILE A 111 11.69 11.71 -3.03
C ILE A 111 11.73 13.14 -3.59
N ARG A 112 12.77 13.49 -4.35
CA ARG A 112 12.96 14.83 -4.92
C ARG A 112 12.04 15.07 -6.12
N GLU A 113 11.62 14.03 -6.82
CA GLU A 113 10.77 14.14 -8.01
C GLU A 113 9.35 14.58 -7.67
N ASN A 114 8.72 15.39 -8.52
CA ASN A 114 7.32 15.82 -8.31
C ASN A 114 6.31 14.85 -8.96
N TYR A 115 6.73 14.10 -9.98
CA TYR A 115 5.89 13.20 -10.75
C TYR A 115 6.46 11.80 -10.74
N CYS A 116 5.57 10.81 -10.75
CA CYS A 116 5.96 9.41 -10.86
C CYS A 116 6.66 9.15 -12.21
N CYS A 117 7.83 8.51 -12.18
CA CYS A 117 8.63 8.19 -13.35
C CYS A 117 7.87 7.31 -14.36
N PHE A 118 6.93 6.50 -13.87
CA PHE A 118 6.13 5.57 -14.66
C PHE A 118 4.80 6.17 -15.12
N CYS A 119 3.87 6.47 -14.20
CA CYS A 119 2.51 6.91 -14.56
C CYS A 119 2.35 8.43 -14.72
N LYS A 120 3.42 9.21 -14.49
CA LYS A 120 3.44 10.67 -14.61
C LYS A 120 2.44 11.43 -13.72
N SER A 121 1.81 10.76 -12.77
CA SER A 121 0.95 11.40 -11.76
C SER A 121 1.78 12.09 -10.70
N LEU A 122 1.22 13.13 -10.05
CA LEU A 122 1.85 13.79 -8.91
C LEU A 122 2.13 12.80 -7.78
N LEU A 123 3.31 12.91 -7.18
CA LEU A 123 3.68 12.18 -5.98
C LEU A 123 3.14 12.92 -4.75
N PHE A 124 2.59 12.16 -3.80
CA PHE A 124 1.93 12.72 -2.62
C PHE A 124 3.01 12.99 -1.57
N LYS A 125 3.60 14.19 -1.60
CA LYS A 125 4.67 14.60 -0.69
C LYS A 125 4.12 15.16 0.60
#